data_AF-A0A1R2ARV1-F1
#
_entry.id   AF-A0A1R2ARV1-F1
#
_cell.length_a   1.000
_cell.length_b   1.000
_cell.length_c   1.000
_cell.angle_alpha   90.00
_cell.angle_beta   90.00
_cell.angle_gamma   90.00
#
_symmetry.space_group_name_H-M   'P 1'
#
loop_
_entity.id
_entity.type
_entity.pdbx_description
1 polymer ?
#
loop_
_entity_poly.entity_id
_entity_poly.type
_entity_poly.pdbx_seq_one_letter_code
_entity_poly.pdbx_strand_id
1 'polypeptide(L)'
;MVSLNSHGDTLIIKHELDGLRNFNMIKSFYTKIAPFTNKQFDYASYQSKENFLISLCPLTIYFYLKLGDEIDFGIGVEKPMDRKQMASFLMNCTEASNISSWANLNNQPIPISCSFSVISKTRFITFYIFDGMKNQNIDRGFSLFEDFGAPLSKEIENMFRISTADEVYCSLEFDEKSIRAISLQIQNTDACDRMVDIIDNNPDALKWNAFHSLLPGKLIGAELTSDGFVLKKISTL
;
A
#
# COMPACT_ATOMS: atom_id res chain seq x y z
N MET A 1 10.13 -2.68 -6.33
CA MET A 1 9.12 -1.63 -6.55
C MET A 1 9.50 -0.35 -5.80
N VAL A 2 9.29 0.81 -6.42
CA VAL A 2 9.51 2.14 -5.80
C VAL A 2 8.28 3.00 -6.03
N SER A 3 7.81 3.71 -5.01
CA SER A 3 6.64 4.60 -5.05
C SER A 3 7.01 5.98 -4.51
N LEU A 4 6.60 7.03 -5.21
CA LEU A 4 6.75 8.43 -4.79
C LEU A 4 5.39 9.11 -4.83
N ASN A 5 5.07 9.95 -3.83
CA ASN A 5 3.90 10.82 -3.93
C ASN A 5 4.18 12.10 -4.72
N SER A 6 3.12 12.76 -5.15
CA SER A 6 3.11 13.99 -5.93
C SER A 6 3.75 15.21 -5.26
N HIS A 7 3.69 15.29 -3.94
CA HIS A 7 4.43 16.30 -3.16
C HIS A 7 5.93 15.99 -3.07
N GLY A 8 6.35 14.76 -3.41
CA GLY A 8 7.72 14.31 -3.33
C GLY A 8 8.31 14.39 -1.91
N ASP A 9 7.45 14.25 -0.90
CA ASP A 9 7.84 14.17 0.50
C ASP A 9 7.95 12.71 0.98
N THR A 10 7.26 11.77 0.31
CA THR A 10 7.20 10.37 0.74
C THR A 10 7.67 9.44 -0.38
N LEU A 11 8.70 8.65 -0.08
CA LEU A 11 9.30 7.63 -0.93
C LEU A 11 9.19 6.25 -0.26
N ILE A 12 8.54 5.30 -0.92
CA ILE A 12 8.45 3.91 -0.48
C ILE A 12 9.25 3.02 -1.42
N ILE A 13 10.21 2.29 -0.87
CA ILE A 13 10.99 1.28 -1.57
C ILE A 13 10.56 -0.08 -1.04
N LYS A 14 10.18 -0.97 -1.94
CA LYS A 14 9.88 -2.39 -1.65
C LYS A 14 10.86 -3.26 -2.43
N HIS A 15 11.61 -4.07 -1.71
CA HIS A 15 12.60 -5.00 -2.26
C HIS A 15 12.14 -6.45 -2.02
N GLU A 16 11.89 -7.16 -3.11
CA GLU A 16 11.44 -8.56 -3.11
C GLU A 16 12.63 -9.51 -3.06
N LEU A 17 12.46 -10.60 -2.32
CA LEU A 17 13.45 -11.65 -2.14
C LEU A 17 12.75 -13.00 -2.23
N ASP A 18 13.12 -13.77 -3.25
CA ASP A 18 12.55 -15.09 -3.49
C ASP A 18 13.34 -16.18 -2.75
N GLY A 19 12.62 -17.19 -2.24
CA GLY A 19 13.21 -18.38 -1.64
C GLY A 19 13.88 -18.18 -0.27
N LEU A 20 13.88 -16.97 0.27
CA LEU A 20 14.36 -16.67 1.62
C LEU A 20 13.23 -16.75 2.64
N ARG A 21 13.50 -17.44 3.76
CA ARG A 21 12.60 -17.52 4.94
C ARG A 21 13.20 -16.89 6.19
N ASN A 22 14.35 -16.23 6.05
CA ASN A 22 15.07 -15.63 7.15
C ASN A 22 14.81 -14.12 7.21
N PHE A 23 14.02 -13.69 8.18
CA PHE A 23 13.68 -12.28 8.36
C PHE A 23 14.68 -11.50 9.22
N ASN A 24 15.74 -12.15 9.76
CA ASN A 24 16.71 -11.52 10.66
C ASN A 24 17.46 -10.33 10.04
N MET A 25 17.47 -10.19 8.71
CA MET A 25 18.01 -9.01 8.05
C MET A 25 17.35 -7.72 8.54
N ILE A 26 16.07 -7.75 8.93
CA ILE A 26 15.36 -6.57 9.46
C ILE A 26 15.98 -6.05 10.76
N LYS A 27 16.47 -6.97 11.61
CA LYS A 27 17.14 -6.61 12.88
C LYS A 27 18.46 -5.93 12.60
N SER A 28 19.21 -6.45 11.62
CA SER A 28 20.48 -5.87 11.18
C SER A 28 20.28 -4.53 10.45
N PHE A 29 19.15 -4.33 9.79
CA PHE A 29 18.79 -3.06 9.20
C PHE A 29 18.44 -2.03 10.28
N TYR A 30 17.64 -2.41 11.28
CA TYR A 30 17.29 -1.54 12.40
C TYR A 30 18.53 -0.98 13.11
N THR A 31 19.54 -1.81 13.41
CA THR A 31 20.75 -1.34 14.09
C THR A 31 21.50 -0.26 13.30
N LYS A 32 21.40 -0.27 11.96
CA LYS A 32 21.99 0.76 11.09
C LYS A 32 21.15 2.04 11.04
N ILE A 33 19.83 1.92 11.13
CA ILE A 33 18.95 3.09 11.04
C ILE A 33 18.60 3.71 12.40
N ALA A 34 18.87 3.02 13.51
CA ALA A 34 18.58 3.48 14.87
C ALA A 34 19.08 4.91 15.17
N PRO A 35 20.23 5.38 14.64
CA PRO A 35 20.65 6.78 14.82
C PRO A 35 19.75 7.82 14.12
N PHE A 36 18.93 7.42 13.15
CA PHE A 36 18.12 8.28 12.30
C PHE A 36 16.62 8.23 12.62
N THR A 37 16.21 7.44 13.62
CA THR A 37 14.81 7.33 14.05
C THR A 37 14.70 7.42 15.57
N ASN A 38 13.62 8.02 16.05
CA ASN A 38 13.26 8.05 17.47
C ASN A 38 12.40 6.84 17.90
N LYS A 39 12.03 5.95 16.97
CA LYS A 39 11.20 4.79 17.24
C LYS A 39 12.05 3.57 17.61
N GLN A 40 11.58 2.81 18.60
CA GLN A 40 12.26 1.60 19.05
C GLN A 40 11.73 0.35 18.34
N PHE A 41 12.62 -0.60 18.08
CA PHE A 41 12.23 -1.91 17.53
C PHE A 41 11.39 -2.68 18.55
N ASP A 42 10.16 -3.03 18.16
CA ASP A 42 9.25 -3.82 19.01
C ASP A 42 9.52 -5.33 18.81
N TYR A 43 10.47 -5.87 19.56
CA TYR A 43 10.88 -7.28 19.44
C TYR A 43 9.76 -8.27 19.76
N ALA A 44 8.90 -7.95 20.73
CA ALA A 44 7.82 -8.83 21.15
C ALA A 44 6.72 -8.91 20.07
N SER A 45 6.31 -7.75 19.54
CA SER A 45 5.37 -7.70 18.41
C SER A 45 5.98 -8.32 17.15
N TYR A 46 7.26 -8.08 16.91
CA TYR A 46 7.97 -8.64 15.76
C TYR A 46 7.91 -10.17 15.74
N GLN A 47 8.18 -10.84 16.86
CA GLN A 47 8.24 -12.31 16.88
C GLN A 47 6.88 -12.96 16.56
N SER A 48 5.77 -12.40 17.05
CA SER A 48 4.44 -12.91 16.72
C SER A 48 4.07 -12.68 15.25
N LYS A 49 4.42 -11.50 14.70
CA LYS A 49 4.22 -11.14 13.29
C LYS A 49 5.08 -11.98 12.35
N GLU A 50 6.34 -12.23 12.70
CA GLU A 50 7.25 -13.10 11.97
C GLU A 50 6.69 -14.53 11.89
N ASN A 51 6.22 -15.08 13.01
CA ASN A 51 5.57 -16.40 13.03
C ASN A 51 4.35 -16.46 12.12
N PHE A 52 3.53 -15.39 12.10
CA PHE A 52 2.40 -15.29 11.18
C PHE A 52 2.88 -15.33 9.72
N LEU A 53 3.84 -14.49 9.32
CA LEU A 53 4.37 -14.46 7.96
C LEU A 53 4.98 -15.81 7.54
N ILE A 54 5.69 -16.50 8.45
CA ILE A 54 6.23 -17.85 8.21
C ILE A 54 5.10 -18.86 7.98
N SER A 55 4.03 -18.79 8.78
CA SER A 55 2.89 -19.72 8.69
C SER A 55 2.13 -19.62 7.37
N LEU A 56 2.25 -18.48 6.67
CA LEU A 56 1.74 -18.32 5.32
C LEU A 56 2.53 -19.15 4.31
N CYS A 57 3.72 -19.68 4.63
CA CYS A 57 4.58 -20.39 3.68
C CYS A 57 4.77 -19.60 2.36
N PRO A 58 5.27 -18.34 2.42
CA PRO A 58 5.45 -17.51 1.24
C PRO A 58 6.59 -18.03 0.35
N LEU A 59 6.49 -17.80 -0.96
CA LEU A 59 7.59 -17.98 -1.91
C LEU A 59 8.46 -16.72 -2.00
N THR A 60 7.79 -15.56 -1.93
CA THR A 60 8.39 -14.23 -2.03
C THR A 60 8.12 -13.48 -0.74
N ILE A 61 9.20 -13.04 -0.09
CA ILE A 61 9.15 -12.07 1.00
C ILE A 61 9.56 -10.71 0.44
N TYR A 62 9.19 -9.63 1.12
CA TYR A 62 9.71 -8.32 0.79
C TYR A 62 10.07 -7.53 2.05
N PHE A 63 11.05 -6.66 1.87
CA PHE A 63 11.42 -5.62 2.81
C PHE A 63 10.92 -4.31 2.24
N TYR A 64 10.27 -3.49 3.05
CA TYR A 64 9.92 -2.14 2.65
C TYR A 64 10.60 -1.10 3.53
N LEU A 65 10.84 0.06 2.93
CA LEU A 65 11.35 1.27 3.56
C LEU A 65 10.50 2.44 3.08
N LYS A 66 9.83 3.12 3.98
CA LYS A 66 9.10 4.38 3.79
C LYS A 66 9.97 5.50 4.36
N LEU A 67 10.29 6.47 3.52
CA LEU A 67 11.05 7.67 3.85
C LEU A 67 10.13 8.87 3.65
N GLY A 68 10.04 9.75 4.64
CA GLY A 68 9.28 11.00 4.59
C GLY A 68 9.37 11.70 5.93
N ASP A 69 8.28 12.33 6.38
CA ASP A 69 8.19 12.95 7.70
C ASP A 69 8.52 11.97 8.84
N GLU A 70 8.17 10.70 8.64
CA GLU A 70 8.63 9.60 9.47
C GLU A 70 9.31 8.52 8.63
N ILE A 71 10.39 7.96 9.16
CA ILE A 71 10.99 6.74 8.62
C ILE A 71 10.20 5.55 9.17
N ASP A 72 9.67 4.72 8.28
CA ASP A 72 9.06 3.44 8.61
C ASP A 72 9.66 2.32 7.76
N PHE A 73 9.73 1.11 8.31
CA PHE A 73 10.26 -0.03 7.58
C PHE A 73 9.75 -1.33 8.18
N GLY A 74 9.76 -2.37 7.37
CA GLY A 74 9.19 -3.62 7.80
C GLY A 74 9.36 -4.75 6.81
N ILE A 75 8.65 -5.82 7.09
CA ILE A 75 8.69 -7.07 6.33
C ILE A 75 7.29 -7.49 5.95
N GLY A 76 7.18 -8.10 4.78
CA GLY A 76 5.94 -8.63 4.27
C GLY A 76 6.15 -9.80 3.33
N VAL A 77 5.03 -10.27 2.79
CA VAL A 77 4.97 -11.40 1.87
C VAL A 77 4.03 -11.09 0.72
N GLU A 78 4.38 -11.59 -0.47
CA GLU A 78 3.47 -11.67 -1.62
C GLU A 78 2.86 -13.07 -1.62
N LYS A 79 1.62 -13.15 -1.14
CA LYS A 79 0.86 -14.40 -1.10
C LYS A 79 -0.63 -14.10 -0.98
N PRO A 80 -1.47 -14.66 -1.88
CA PRO A 80 -2.90 -14.71 -1.69
C PRO A 80 -3.26 -15.32 -0.33
N MET A 81 -4.04 -14.59 0.46
CA MET A 81 -4.54 -15.04 1.76
C MET A 81 -5.98 -15.55 1.61
N ASP A 82 -6.28 -16.68 2.25
CA ASP A 82 -7.67 -17.10 2.43
C ASP A 82 -8.37 -16.27 3.52
N ARG A 83 -9.69 -16.46 3.66
CA ARG A 83 -10.49 -15.71 4.65
C ARG A 83 -10.03 -15.92 6.10
N LYS A 84 -9.54 -17.12 6.46
CA LYS A 84 -9.06 -17.40 7.81
C LYS A 84 -7.72 -16.69 8.06
N GLN A 85 -6.84 -16.69 7.08
CA GLN A 85 -5.56 -15.98 7.11
C GLN A 85 -5.77 -14.46 7.20
N MET A 86 -6.70 -13.92 6.40
CA MET A 86 -7.06 -12.50 6.47
C MET A 86 -7.65 -12.14 7.85
N ALA A 87 -8.60 -12.92 8.37
CA ALA A 87 -9.16 -12.68 9.70
C ALA A 87 -8.10 -12.73 10.81
N SER A 88 -7.13 -13.65 10.71
CA SER A 88 -5.98 -13.73 11.62
C SER A 88 -5.07 -12.50 11.51
N PHE A 89 -4.81 -12.01 10.30
CA PHE A 89 -4.02 -10.79 10.07
C PHE A 89 -4.68 -9.54 10.67
N LEU A 90 -6.01 -9.45 10.55
CA LEU A 90 -6.83 -8.36 11.07
C LEU A 90 -7.12 -8.49 12.58
N MET A 91 -6.63 -9.53 13.26
CA MET A 91 -6.86 -9.71 14.69
C MET A 91 -6.37 -8.50 15.49
N ASN A 92 -7.18 -8.02 16.44
CA ASN A 92 -6.92 -6.82 17.24
C ASN A 92 -6.91 -5.50 16.45
N CYS A 93 -7.42 -5.47 15.23
CA CYS A 93 -7.75 -4.23 14.51
C CYS A 93 -9.21 -3.87 14.79
N THR A 94 -9.47 -2.65 15.27
CA THR A 94 -10.84 -2.12 15.47
C THR A 94 -11.64 -2.08 14.16
N GLU A 95 -10.96 -1.88 13.04
CA GLU A 95 -11.56 -1.77 11.70
C GLU A 95 -11.74 -3.14 11.01
N ALA A 96 -11.42 -4.25 11.68
CA ALA A 96 -11.46 -5.59 11.10
C ALA A 96 -12.83 -5.95 10.50
N SER A 97 -13.92 -5.55 11.16
CA SER A 97 -15.30 -5.78 10.69
C SER A 97 -15.62 -4.97 9.44
N ASN A 98 -15.13 -3.73 9.37
CA ASN A 98 -15.37 -2.82 8.25
C ASN A 98 -14.61 -3.30 7.01
N ILE A 99 -13.33 -3.63 7.17
CA ILE A 99 -12.48 -4.21 6.11
C ILE A 99 -13.10 -5.52 5.57
N SER A 100 -13.55 -6.40 6.47
CA SER A 100 -14.15 -7.67 6.08
C SER A 100 -15.50 -7.49 5.38
N SER A 101 -16.31 -6.53 5.83
CA SER A 101 -17.60 -6.18 5.21
C SER A 101 -17.40 -5.64 3.81
N TRP A 102 -16.51 -4.67 3.63
CA TRP A 102 -16.15 -4.13 2.32
C TRP A 102 -15.70 -5.23 1.37
N ALA A 103 -14.77 -6.10 1.81
CA ALA A 103 -14.28 -7.20 0.99
C ALA A 103 -15.41 -8.16 0.56
N ASN A 104 -16.36 -8.47 1.45
CA ASN A 104 -17.49 -9.35 1.12
C ASN A 104 -18.48 -8.71 0.14
N LEU A 105 -18.77 -7.43 0.28
CA LEU A 105 -19.73 -6.70 -0.58
C LEU A 105 -19.18 -6.45 -1.99
N ASN A 106 -17.86 -6.32 -2.13
CA ASN A 106 -17.20 -5.97 -3.39
C ASN A 106 -16.70 -7.21 -4.17
N ASN A 107 -17.50 -8.28 -4.18
CA ASN A 107 -17.20 -9.52 -4.89
C ASN A 107 -15.87 -10.20 -4.48
N GLN A 108 -15.51 -10.09 -3.20
CA GLN A 108 -14.36 -10.78 -2.59
C GLN A 108 -13.02 -10.47 -3.27
N PRO A 109 -12.53 -9.21 -3.19
CA PRO A 109 -11.16 -8.87 -3.56
C PRO A 109 -10.16 -9.84 -2.93
N ILE A 110 -9.15 -10.25 -3.70
CA ILE A 110 -8.16 -11.23 -3.25
C ILE A 110 -7.07 -10.49 -2.47
N PRO A 111 -6.90 -10.71 -1.16
CA PRO A 111 -5.76 -10.14 -0.43
C PRO A 111 -4.47 -10.82 -0.89
N ILE A 112 -3.66 -10.13 -1.69
CA ILE A 112 -2.48 -10.70 -2.36
C ILE A 112 -1.17 -10.45 -1.61
N SER A 113 -1.14 -9.48 -0.70
CA SER A 113 0.08 -9.19 0.07
C SER A 113 -0.26 -8.65 1.44
N CYS A 114 0.67 -8.85 2.38
CA CYS A 114 0.61 -8.21 3.67
C CYS A 114 1.99 -7.93 4.25
N SER A 115 2.10 -6.89 5.06
CA SER A 115 3.33 -6.57 5.79
C SER A 115 3.04 -5.93 7.14
N PHE A 116 4.08 -5.85 7.96
CA PHE A 116 4.04 -5.16 9.23
C PHE A 116 5.26 -4.27 9.36
N SER A 117 5.06 -3.10 9.96
CA SER A 117 6.16 -2.33 10.51
C SER A 117 6.73 -2.98 11.77
N VAL A 118 8.05 -2.83 11.91
CA VAL A 118 8.80 -3.21 13.11
C VAL A 118 9.01 -2.06 14.10
N ILE A 119 8.62 -0.82 13.74
CA ILE A 119 8.79 0.37 14.59
C ILE A 119 7.53 1.22 14.79
N SER A 120 6.60 1.27 13.82
CA SER A 120 5.37 2.07 13.89
C SER A 120 4.14 1.25 14.31
N LYS A 121 4.28 -0.09 14.42
CA LYS A 121 3.21 -1.06 14.67
C LYS A 121 2.12 -1.12 13.60
N THR A 122 2.25 -0.37 12.52
CA THR A 122 1.32 -0.41 11.39
C THR A 122 1.39 -1.76 10.68
N ARG A 123 0.30 -2.07 10.00
CA ARG A 123 0.10 -3.25 9.18
C ARG A 123 -0.40 -2.79 7.83
N PHE A 124 -0.01 -3.52 6.79
CA PHE A 124 -0.41 -3.24 5.43
C PHE A 124 -1.04 -4.49 4.84
N ILE A 125 -2.14 -4.33 4.13
CA ILE A 125 -2.75 -5.37 3.32
C ILE A 125 -3.07 -4.80 1.95
N THR A 126 -2.78 -5.56 0.89
CA THR A 126 -3.14 -5.18 -0.47
C THR A 126 -4.08 -6.22 -1.06
N PHE A 127 -5.17 -5.74 -1.62
CA PHE A 127 -6.17 -6.49 -2.34
C PHE A 127 -6.01 -6.31 -3.83
N TYR A 128 -6.28 -7.37 -4.57
CA TYR A 128 -6.36 -7.42 -6.01
C TYR A 128 -7.81 -7.61 -6.43
N ILE A 129 -8.28 -6.79 -7.37
CA ILE A 129 -9.62 -6.83 -7.93
C ILE A 129 -9.51 -7.04 -9.44
N PHE A 130 -10.00 -8.18 -9.91
CA PHE A 130 -10.10 -8.51 -11.33
C PHE A 130 -11.31 -9.42 -11.58
N ASP A 131 -12.30 -8.89 -12.28
CA ASP A 131 -13.56 -9.59 -12.58
C ASP A 131 -13.91 -9.61 -14.08
N GLY A 132 -13.00 -9.16 -14.95
CA GLY A 132 -13.21 -9.07 -16.40
C GLY A 132 -14.01 -7.85 -16.88
N MET A 133 -14.46 -6.97 -15.97
CA MET A 133 -15.08 -5.68 -16.30
C MET A 133 -14.37 -4.53 -15.58
N LYS A 134 -13.39 -3.94 -16.28
CA LYS A 134 -12.59 -2.79 -15.81
C LYS A 134 -13.37 -1.77 -14.96
N ASN A 135 -14.47 -1.23 -15.47
CA ASN A 135 -15.20 -0.17 -14.76
C ASN A 135 -15.77 -0.65 -13.43
N GLN A 136 -16.20 -1.91 -13.33
CA GLN A 136 -16.66 -2.49 -12.07
C GLN A 136 -15.52 -2.69 -11.08
N ASN A 137 -14.32 -3.07 -11.55
CA ASN A 137 -13.14 -3.16 -10.68
C ASN A 137 -12.76 -1.79 -10.12
N ILE A 138 -12.83 -0.74 -10.94
CA ILE A 138 -12.61 0.64 -10.53
C ILE A 138 -13.67 1.08 -9.51
N ASP A 139 -14.95 0.83 -9.77
CA ASP A 139 -16.06 1.18 -8.85
C ASP A 139 -15.89 0.49 -7.49
N ARG A 140 -15.51 -0.80 -7.47
CA ARG A 140 -15.22 -1.55 -6.25
C ARG A 140 -13.98 -1.03 -5.52
N GLY A 141 -13.01 -0.50 -6.26
CA GLY A 141 -11.85 0.16 -5.67
C GLY A 141 -12.23 1.49 -5.00
N PHE A 142 -13.08 2.28 -5.66
CA PHE A 142 -13.57 3.55 -5.12
C PHE A 142 -14.53 3.40 -3.94
N SER A 143 -15.33 2.33 -3.90
CA SER A 143 -16.19 2.06 -2.75
C SER A 143 -15.41 1.93 -1.43
N LEU A 144 -14.11 1.59 -1.49
CA LEU A 144 -13.26 1.61 -0.30
C LEU A 144 -13.10 3.03 0.27
N PHE A 145 -12.97 4.03 -0.58
CA PHE A 145 -12.87 5.43 -0.15
C PHE A 145 -14.22 5.93 0.41
N GLU A 146 -15.32 5.50 -0.20
CA GLU A 146 -16.68 5.81 0.24
C GLU A 146 -16.99 5.20 1.63
N ASP A 147 -16.69 3.92 1.82
CA ASP A 147 -16.97 3.17 3.05
C ASP A 147 -16.20 3.73 4.26
N PHE A 148 -15.03 4.33 4.03
CA PHE A 148 -14.22 4.98 5.05
C PHE A 148 -14.43 6.52 5.09
N GLY A 149 -15.49 7.02 4.45
CA GLY A 149 -16.01 8.38 4.63
C GLY A 149 -15.29 9.49 3.87
N ALA A 150 -14.52 9.15 2.85
CA ALA A 150 -13.72 10.10 2.08
C ALA A 150 -13.76 9.77 0.57
N PRO A 151 -14.89 10.00 -0.11
CA PRO A 151 -15.01 9.73 -1.55
C PRO A 151 -14.05 10.62 -2.37
N LEU A 152 -13.54 10.06 -3.47
CA LEU A 152 -12.77 10.83 -4.44
C LEU A 152 -13.70 11.71 -5.29
N SER A 153 -13.17 12.79 -5.86
CA SER A 153 -13.96 13.65 -6.73
C SER A 153 -14.29 12.97 -8.07
N LYS A 154 -15.38 13.40 -8.72
CA LYS A 154 -15.79 12.87 -10.03
C LYS A 154 -14.74 13.09 -11.10
N GLU A 155 -13.98 14.17 -11.01
CA GLU A 155 -12.85 14.45 -11.90
C GLU A 155 -11.79 13.34 -11.78
N ILE A 156 -11.45 12.92 -10.56
CA ILE A 156 -10.49 11.85 -10.30
C ILE A 156 -11.04 10.52 -10.80
N GLU A 157 -12.30 10.19 -10.48
CA GLU A 157 -12.93 8.96 -10.95
C GLU A 157 -12.88 8.83 -12.47
N ASN A 158 -13.24 9.90 -13.19
CA ASN A 158 -13.24 9.92 -14.64
C ASN A 158 -11.84 9.64 -15.22
N MET A 159 -10.79 10.14 -14.57
CA MET A 159 -9.42 9.88 -15.02
C MET A 159 -8.99 8.43 -14.82
N PHE A 160 -9.34 7.81 -13.69
CA PHE A 160 -9.09 6.37 -13.50
C PHE A 160 -9.86 5.54 -14.55
N ARG A 161 -11.08 5.94 -14.92
CA ARG A 161 -11.88 5.26 -15.95
C ARG A 161 -11.31 5.38 -17.36
N ILE A 162 -10.40 6.31 -17.65
CA ILE A 162 -9.73 6.42 -18.96
C ILE A 162 -8.61 5.37 -19.11
N SER A 163 -8.08 4.85 -18.00
CA SER A 163 -7.02 3.83 -17.98
C SER A 163 -7.32 2.59 -18.82
N THR A 164 -6.31 1.91 -19.35
CA THR A 164 -6.49 0.60 -20.01
C THR A 164 -6.37 -0.58 -19.05
N ALA A 165 -6.11 -0.37 -17.76
CA ALA A 165 -6.00 -1.44 -16.78
C ALA A 165 -7.34 -2.13 -16.54
N ASP A 166 -7.36 -3.46 -16.64
CA ASP A 166 -8.52 -4.27 -16.24
C ASP A 166 -8.52 -4.55 -14.74
N GLU A 167 -7.34 -4.49 -14.11
CA GLU A 167 -7.11 -4.82 -12.72
C GLU A 167 -6.87 -3.58 -11.86
N VAL A 168 -7.24 -3.73 -10.59
CA VAL A 168 -7.18 -2.66 -9.60
C VAL A 168 -6.58 -3.21 -8.32
N TYR A 169 -5.68 -2.45 -7.70
CA TYR A 169 -5.09 -2.77 -6.42
C TYR A 169 -5.57 -1.79 -5.35
N CYS A 170 -6.06 -2.32 -4.24
CA CYS A 170 -6.44 -1.52 -3.09
C CYS A 170 -5.56 -1.86 -1.90
N SER A 171 -4.90 -0.88 -1.31
CA SER A 171 -4.07 -1.08 -0.11
C SER A 171 -4.63 -0.33 1.08
N LEU A 172 -4.53 -0.96 2.25
CA LEU A 172 -4.84 -0.35 3.54
C LEU A 172 -3.60 -0.37 4.43
N GLU A 173 -3.22 0.79 4.94
CA GLU A 173 -2.29 0.94 6.06
C GLU A 173 -3.12 1.19 7.33
N PHE A 174 -2.91 0.41 8.38
CA PHE A 174 -3.71 0.52 9.60
C PHE A 174 -2.92 0.09 10.85
N ASP A 175 -3.42 0.49 12.02
CA ASP A 175 -2.93 0.01 13.31
C ASP A 175 -4.07 -0.60 14.13
N GLU A 176 -3.87 -0.78 15.44
CA GLU A 176 -4.89 -1.35 16.32
C GLU A 176 -6.14 -0.46 16.47
N LYS A 177 -6.02 0.85 16.20
CA LYS A 177 -7.04 1.85 16.50
C LYS A 177 -7.75 2.39 15.27
N SER A 178 -7.07 2.44 14.12
CA SER A 178 -7.57 3.19 12.95
C SER A 178 -6.91 2.78 11.64
N ILE A 179 -7.61 3.02 10.53
CA ILE A 179 -6.99 3.14 9.20
C ILE A 179 -6.14 4.42 9.16
N ARG A 180 -4.90 4.30 8.67
CA ARG A 180 -3.94 5.39 8.50
C ARG A 180 -3.85 5.87 7.07
N ALA A 181 -3.94 4.95 6.11
CA ALA A 181 -3.99 5.30 4.70
C ALA A 181 -4.82 4.30 3.90
N ILE A 182 -5.47 4.81 2.86
CA ILE A 182 -6.21 4.05 1.85
C ILE A 182 -5.60 4.37 0.51
N SER A 183 -5.31 3.36 -0.31
CA SER A 183 -4.74 3.56 -1.63
C SER A 183 -5.46 2.75 -2.68
N LEU A 184 -5.73 3.37 -3.82
CA LEU A 184 -6.13 2.73 -5.07
C LEU A 184 -4.98 2.82 -6.06
N GLN A 185 -4.67 1.75 -6.80
CA GLN A 185 -3.63 1.75 -7.81
C GLN A 185 -4.10 1.03 -9.08
N ILE A 186 -3.73 1.58 -10.23
CA ILE A 186 -4.05 1.06 -11.56
C ILE A 186 -2.85 1.24 -12.50
N GLN A 187 -2.78 0.40 -13.53
CA GLN A 187 -1.81 0.60 -14.61
C GLN A 187 -2.26 1.70 -15.56
N ASN A 188 -1.58 2.84 -15.58
CA ASN A 188 -1.96 3.94 -16.47
C ASN A 188 -0.75 4.81 -16.82
N THR A 189 -0.14 4.51 -17.97
CA THR A 189 1.07 5.18 -18.45
C THR A 189 0.79 6.57 -19.04
N ASP A 190 -0.41 6.80 -19.57
CA ASP A 190 -0.68 7.94 -20.47
C ASP A 190 -1.33 9.12 -19.76
N ALA A 191 -1.99 8.90 -18.61
CA ALA A 191 -2.74 9.94 -17.90
C ALA A 191 -2.03 10.53 -16.67
N CYS A 192 -0.83 10.06 -16.32
CA CYS A 192 -0.13 10.43 -15.08
C CYS A 192 -0.07 11.94 -14.82
N ASP A 193 0.38 12.72 -15.81
CA ASP A 193 0.71 14.13 -15.60
C ASP A 193 -0.53 15.02 -15.46
N ARG A 194 -1.65 14.63 -16.09
CA ARG A 194 -2.93 15.34 -15.95
C ARG A 194 -3.59 15.13 -14.60
N MET A 195 -3.26 14.03 -13.92
CA MET A 195 -3.90 13.65 -12.66
C MET A 195 -3.34 14.43 -11.47
N VAL A 196 -2.07 14.83 -11.56
CA VAL A 196 -1.35 15.54 -10.50
C VAL A 196 -2.05 16.87 -10.18
N ASP A 197 -2.39 17.66 -11.20
CA ASP A 197 -3.00 18.99 -11.04
C ASP A 197 -4.43 18.96 -10.46
N ILE A 198 -5.07 17.79 -10.40
CA ILE A 198 -6.46 17.63 -9.92
C ILE A 198 -6.51 17.08 -8.50
N ILE A 199 -5.61 16.15 -8.16
CA ILE A 199 -5.56 15.55 -6.82
C ILE A 199 -4.85 16.48 -5.84
N ASP A 200 -3.77 17.11 -6.28
CA ASP A 200 -2.88 17.86 -5.42
C ASP A 200 -2.98 19.37 -5.70
N ASN A 201 -3.25 20.15 -4.65
CA ASN A 201 -3.35 21.60 -4.77
C ASN A 201 -1.98 22.29 -4.94
N ASN A 202 -0.86 21.58 -4.75
CA ASN A 202 0.50 22.11 -4.93
C ASN A 202 1.55 21.00 -5.13
N PRO A 203 1.54 20.29 -6.26
CA PRO A 203 2.47 19.20 -6.53
C PRO A 203 3.92 19.68 -6.69
N ASP A 204 4.89 18.86 -6.25
CA ASP A 204 6.32 19.07 -6.58
C ASP A 204 6.59 18.51 -7.97
N ALA A 205 6.18 19.26 -9.00
CA ALA A 205 6.29 18.87 -10.39
C ALA A 205 7.73 18.53 -10.81
N LEU A 206 8.73 19.18 -10.21
CA LEU A 206 10.15 18.91 -10.50
C LEU A 206 10.53 17.51 -10.01
N LYS A 207 10.23 17.17 -8.76
CA LYS A 207 10.50 15.81 -8.24
C LYS A 207 9.67 14.75 -8.95
N TRP A 208 8.39 15.03 -9.22
CA TRP A 208 7.50 14.12 -9.93
C TRP A 208 8.03 13.75 -11.32
N ASN A 209 8.46 14.76 -12.08
CA ASN A 209 9.02 14.58 -13.42
C ASN A 209 10.40 13.92 -13.36
N ALA A 210 11.24 14.29 -12.40
CA ALA A 210 12.53 13.63 -12.19
C ALA A 210 12.34 12.13 -11.91
N PHE A 211 11.38 11.78 -11.06
CA PHE A 211 11.03 10.37 -10.80
C PHE A 211 10.54 9.66 -12.07
N HIS A 212 9.72 10.33 -12.92
CA HIS A 212 9.35 9.81 -14.25
C HIS A 212 10.57 9.43 -15.07
N SER A 213 11.52 10.36 -15.16
CA SER A 213 12.68 10.21 -16.02
C SER A 213 13.64 9.11 -15.55
N LEU A 214 13.72 8.89 -14.24
CA LEU A 214 14.64 7.92 -13.64
C LEU A 214 14.07 6.50 -13.59
N LEU A 215 12.76 6.38 -13.40
CA LEU A 215 12.07 5.11 -13.27
C LEU A 215 10.81 5.14 -14.13
N PRO A 216 10.68 4.29 -15.18
CA PRO A 216 9.44 4.22 -15.93
C PRO A 216 8.31 3.83 -14.98
N GLY A 217 7.39 4.77 -14.74
CA GLY A 217 6.21 4.56 -13.92
C GLY A 217 5.24 3.69 -14.70
N LYS A 218 4.87 2.53 -14.15
CA LYS A 218 3.88 1.64 -14.78
C LYS A 218 2.51 1.75 -14.10
N LEU A 219 2.50 2.13 -12.83
CA LEU A 219 1.30 2.22 -12.02
C LEU A 219 1.17 3.65 -11.46
N ILE A 220 -0.07 4.10 -11.38
CA ILE A 220 -0.45 5.30 -10.63
C ILE A 220 -1.46 4.92 -9.58
N GLY A 221 -1.55 5.72 -8.53
CA GLY A 221 -2.57 5.54 -7.53
C GLY A 221 -3.02 6.81 -6.87
N ALA A 222 -4.23 6.79 -6.34
CA ALA A 222 -4.70 7.80 -5.39
C ALA A 222 -4.45 7.24 -4.00
N GLU A 223 -4.01 8.09 -3.09
CA GLU A 223 -3.86 7.75 -1.69
C GLU A 223 -4.54 8.80 -0.84
N LEU A 224 -5.28 8.34 0.16
CA LEU A 224 -5.80 9.16 1.24
C LEU A 224 -4.98 8.89 2.49
N THR A 225 -4.49 9.96 3.10
CA THR A 225 -3.79 9.95 4.40
C THR A 225 -4.46 10.95 5.35
N SER A 226 -3.89 11.13 6.56
CA SER A 226 -4.31 12.20 7.47
C SER A 226 -4.17 13.61 6.89
N ASP A 227 -3.24 13.80 5.95
CA ASP A 227 -2.95 15.10 5.34
C ASP A 227 -3.82 15.38 4.09
N GLY A 228 -4.66 14.41 3.72
CA GLY A 228 -5.57 14.47 2.59
C GLY A 228 -5.19 13.53 1.46
N PHE A 229 -5.68 13.85 0.26
CA PHE A 229 -5.43 13.07 -0.93
C PHE A 229 -4.10 13.46 -1.58
N VAL A 230 -3.37 12.45 -2.04
CA VAL A 230 -2.16 12.62 -2.86
C VAL A 230 -2.16 11.63 -4.02
N LEU A 231 -1.60 12.03 -5.16
CA LEU A 231 -1.30 11.09 -6.23
C LEU A 231 0.02 10.37 -5.94
N LYS A 232 0.07 9.07 -6.23
CA LYS A 232 1.27 8.24 -6.18
C LYS A 232 1.66 7.76 -7.55
N LYS A 233 2.96 7.70 -7.76
CA LYS A 233 3.55 7.06 -8.92
C LYS A 233 4.43 5.90 -8.49
N ILE A 234 4.24 4.79 -9.17
CA ILE A 234 4.82 3.51 -8.76
C ILE A 234 5.54 2.89 -9.96
N SER A 235 6.80 2.55 -9.73
CA SER A 235 7.63 1.81 -10.68
C SER A 235 7.87 0.40 -10.15
N THR A 236 7.51 -0.58 -10.98
CA THR A 236 7.86 -1.99 -10.81
C THR A 236 9.14 -2.23 -11.61
N LEU A 237 10.29 -1.93 -11.00
CA LEU A 237 11.61 -2.30 -11.49
C LEU A 237 11.69 -3.80 -11.78
#